data_AF-A0A9E4IEL1-F1
#
_entry.id   AF-A0A9E4IEL1-F1
#
_cell.length_a   1.000
_cell.length_b   1.000
_cell.length_c   1.000
_cell.angle_alpha   90.00
_cell.angle_beta   90.00
_cell.angle_gamma   90.00
#
_symmetry.space_group_name_H-M   'P 1'
#
loop_
_entity.id
_entity.type
_entity.pdbx_description
1 polymer ?
#
loop_
_entity_poly.entity_id
_entity_poly.type
_entity_poly.pdbx_seq_one_letter_code
_entity_poly.pdbx_strand_id
1 'polypeptide(L)'
;LAHIGAGNLAVVCAADHEAELSEALTAAGVAHGVASRRALGMQVSVCSVRSVKGLEVDAAAVVEPQRIAAEATAGMRLLYVALSRATRRLTVITGEPLPGKLEEAAAAIQA
;
A
#
# COMPACT_ATOMS: atom_id res chain seq x y z
N LEU A 1 -12.58 -4.09 3.01
CA LEU A 1 -12.39 -2.65 3.34
C LEU A 1 -13.32 -2.14 4.45
N ALA A 2 -14.46 -2.79 4.75
CA ALA A 2 -15.44 -2.34 5.76
C ALA A 2 -15.00 -2.33 7.24
N HIS A 3 -13.78 -2.80 7.58
CA HIS A 3 -13.25 -2.83 8.96
C HIS A 3 -12.19 -1.76 9.26
N ILE A 4 -11.94 -0.83 8.33
CA ILE A 4 -11.16 0.36 8.65
C ILE A 4 -12.04 1.20 9.57
N GLY A 5 -11.75 1.22 10.87
CA GLY A 5 -12.45 2.10 11.82
C GLY A 5 -12.28 3.60 11.46
N ALA A 6 -12.39 4.50 12.44
CA ALA A 6 -12.25 5.95 12.25
C ALA A 6 -10.85 6.45 11.81
N GLY A 7 -9.99 5.59 11.25
CA GLY A 7 -8.63 5.92 10.82
C GLY A 7 -8.49 6.01 9.30
N ASN A 8 -7.38 6.59 8.84
CA ASN A 8 -7.06 6.68 7.42
C ASN A 8 -6.33 5.42 6.89
N LEU A 9 -6.61 5.05 5.65
CA LEU A 9 -5.98 3.95 4.92
C LEU A 9 -5.20 4.49 3.73
N ALA A 10 -3.90 4.16 3.65
CA ALA A 10 -3.14 4.26 2.41
C ALA A 10 -3.10 2.91 1.69
N VAL A 11 -3.54 2.89 0.44
CA VAL A 11 -3.29 1.83 -0.53
C VAL A 11 -2.00 2.18 -1.26
N VAL A 12 -0.93 1.46 -0.96
CA VAL A 12 0.42 1.71 -1.48
C VAL A 12 0.73 0.71 -2.59
N CYS A 13 1.09 1.20 -3.76
CA CYS A 13 1.38 0.38 -4.93
C CYS A 13 2.61 0.87 -5.71
N ALA A 14 2.99 0.13 -6.74
CA ALA A 14 3.91 0.64 -7.75
C ALA A 14 3.27 1.79 -8.54
N ALA A 15 4.08 2.70 -9.09
CA ALA A 15 3.58 3.91 -9.75
C ALA A 15 2.66 3.65 -10.97
N ASP A 16 2.91 2.58 -11.72
CA ASP A 16 2.12 2.16 -12.87
C ASP A 16 0.77 1.52 -12.49
N HIS A 17 0.62 1.06 -11.25
CA HIS A 17 -0.60 0.45 -10.73
C HIS A 17 -1.60 1.46 -10.12
N GLU A 18 -1.21 2.73 -9.96
CA GLU A 18 -2.03 3.72 -9.27
C GLU A 18 -3.38 3.95 -9.98
N ALA A 19 -3.36 4.04 -11.31
CA ALA A 19 -4.56 4.22 -12.12
C ALA A 19 -5.50 3.01 -12.05
N GLU A 20 -4.97 1.80 -12.23
CA GLU A 20 -5.75 0.56 -12.19
C GLU A 20 -6.44 0.38 -10.82
N LEU A 21 -5.73 0.63 -9.72
CA LEU A 21 -6.31 0.53 -8.38
C LEU A 21 -7.34 1.61 -8.12
N SER A 22 -7.14 2.83 -8.62
CA SER A 22 -8.15 3.89 -8.54
C SER A 22 -9.43 3.51 -9.28
N GLU A 23 -9.31 2.94 -10.49
CA GLU A 23 -10.44 2.47 -11.27
C GLU A 23 -11.17 1.32 -10.55
N ALA A 24 -10.43 0.35 -10.02
CA ALA A 24 -11.00 -0.77 -9.28
C ALA A 24 -11.77 -0.31 -8.03
N LEU A 25 -11.22 0.64 -7.26
CA LEU A 25 -11.91 1.22 -6.11
C LEU A 25 -13.16 2.01 -6.53
N THR A 26 -13.10 2.74 -7.64
CA THR A 26 -14.25 3.47 -8.19
C THR A 26 -15.36 2.49 -8.58
N ALA A 27 -15.01 1.41 -9.30
CA ALA A 27 -15.96 0.36 -9.71
C ALA A 27 -16.59 -0.35 -8.49
N ALA A 28 -15.84 -0.48 -7.40
CA ALA A 28 -16.33 -1.00 -6.12
C ALA A 28 -17.15 0.01 -5.29
N GLY A 29 -17.32 1.25 -5.76
CA GLY A 29 -18.06 2.30 -5.04
C GLY A 29 -17.31 2.87 -3.82
N VAL A 30 -15.99 2.69 -3.75
CA VAL A 30 -15.16 3.17 -2.64
C VAL A 30 -14.68 4.59 -2.94
N ALA A 31 -15.16 5.57 -2.16
CA ALA A 31 -14.66 6.93 -2.23
C ALA A 31 -13.19 7.00 -1.77
N HIS A 32 -12.30 7.48 -2.64
CA HIS A 32 -10.87 7.55 -2.36
C HIS A 32 -10.24 8.78 -3.04
N GLY A 33 -9.10 9.20 -2.53
CA GLY A 33 -8.21 10.15 -3.20
C GLY A 33 -7.06 9.44 -3.91
N VAL A 34 -6.57 10.02 -4.99
CA VAL A 34 -5.29 9.62 -5.63
C VAL A 34 -4.25 10.68 -5.29
N ALA A 35 -3.01 10.25 -5.01
CA ALA A 35 -1.98 11.07 -4.37
C ALA A 35 -1.66 12.38 -5.11
N SER A 36 -2.31 13.46 -4.65
CA SER A 36 -1.82 14.83 -4.56
C SER A 36 -2.04 15.31 -3.11
N ARG A 37 -1.48 16.45 -2.68
CA ARG A 37 -1.64 17.00 -1.29
C ARG A 37 -3.10 17.04 -0.77
N ARG A 38 -4.11 16.95 -1.64
CA ARG A 38 -5.54 16.90 -1.27
C ARG A 38 -6.06 15.52 -0.84
N ALA A 39 -5.33 14.42 -1.10
CA ALA A 39 -5.75 13.07 -0.71
C ALA A 39 -5.77 12.87 0.82
N LEU A 40 -5.02 13.68 1.57
CA LEU A 40 -4.96 13.66 3.04
C LEU A 40 -6.28 13.98 3.76
N GLY A 41 -7.30 14.46 3.04
CA GLY A 41 -8.65 14.67 3.57
C GLY A 41 -9.58 13.46 3.43
N MET A 42 -9.19 12.42 2.69
CA MET A 42 -10.00 11.23 2.42
C MET A 42 -9.63 10.11 3.38
N GLN A 43 -10.63 9.32 3.79
CA GLN A 43 -10.40 8.13 4.63
C GLN A 43 -9.59 7.05 3.90
N VAL A 44 -9.68 6.97 2.56
CA VAL A 44 -8.90 6.06 1.71
C VAL A 44 -8.12 6.88 0.69
N SER A 45 -6.83 6.57 0.56
CA SER A 45 -5.93 7.18 -0.42
C SER A 45 -5.16 6.12 -1.20
N VAL A 46 -5.08 6.24 -2.52
CA VAL A 46 -4.18 5.44 -3.36
C VAL A 46 -2.92 6.26 -3.62
N CYS A 47 -1.75 5.68 -3.38
CA CYS A 47 -0.49 6.34 -3.59
C CYS A 47 0.60 5.39 -4.09
N SER A 48 1.41 5.89 -5.02
CA SER A 48 2.66 5.22 -5.35
C SER A 48 3.61 5.16 -4.14
N VAL A 49 4.43 4.12 -4.09
CA VAL A 49 5.46 3.92 -3.07
C VAL A 49 6.45 5.10 -2.97
N ARG A 50 6.60 5.87 -4.05
CA ARG A 50 7.48 7.05 -4.09
C ARG A 50 6.89 8.24 -3.33
N SER A 51 5.58 8.33 -3.27
CA SER A 51 4.82 9.41 -2.62
C SER A 51 4.54 9.15 -1.13
N VAL A 52 4.90 7.95 -0.64
CA VAL A 52 4.61 7.49 0.72
C VAL A 52 5.43 8.19 1.81
N LYS A 53 6.56 8.80 1.45
CA LYS A 53 7.45 9.44 2.44
C LYS A 53 6.75 10.63 3.11
N GLY A 54 6.71 10.62 4.44
CA GLY A 54 6.08 11.67 5.25
C GLY A 54 4.57 11.50 5.44
N LEU A 55 3.99 10.41 4.94
CA LEU A 55 2.63 9.99 5.29
C LEU A 55 2.70 9.12 6.54
N GLU A 56 1.96 9.52 7.58
CA GLU A 56 1.62 8.64 8.69
C GLU A 56 0.16 8.26 8.54
N VAL A 57 -0.11 6.95 8.55
CA VAL A 57 -1.46 6.42 8.40
C VAL A 57 -1.77 5.43 9.52
N ASP A 58 -3.04 5.34 9.88
CA ASP A 58 -3.52 4.33 10.81
C ASP A 58 -3.36 2.93 10.20
N ALA A 59 -3.75 2.79 8.93
CA ALA A 59 -3.66 1.54 8.19
C ALA A 59 -2.93 1.71 6.85
N ALA A 60 -2.16 0.70 6.46
CA ALA A 60 -1.58 0.60 5.12
C ALA A 60 -1.93 -0.74 4.48
N ALA A 61 -2.33 -0.70 3.21
CA ALA A 61 -2.46 -1.87 2.35
C ALA A 61 -1.38 -1.78 1.26
N VAL A 62 -0.37 -2.63 1.33
CA VAL A 62 0.70 -2.70 0.32
C VAL A 62 0.31 -3.72 -0.74
N VAL A 63 0.14 -3.26 -1.97
CA VAL A 63 -0.38 -4.05 -3.11
C VAL A 63 0.77 -4.43 -4.04
N GLU A 64 0.82 -5.70 -4.42
CA GLU A 64 1.87 -6.33 -5.24
C GLU A 64 3.29 -5.90 -4.80
N PRO A 65 3.75 -6.33 -3.60
CA PRO A 65 5.06 -5.96 -3.08
C PRO A 65 6.23 -6.28 -4.01
N GLN A 66 6.08 -7.33 -4.82
CA GLN A 66 7.08 -7.72 -5.82
C GLN A 66 7.26 -6.67 -6.91
N ARG A 67 6.16 -6.05 -7.37
CA ARG A 67 6.22 -4.95 -8.34
C ARG A 67 6.90 -3.72 -7.74
N ILE A 68 6.58 -3.39 -6.49
CA ILE A 68 7.24 -2.30 -5.75
C ILE A 68 8.76 -2.57 -5.62
N ALA A 69 9.14 -3.80 -5.29
CA ALA A 69 10.54 -4.19 -5.17
C ALA A 69 11.30 -4.09 -6.49
N ALA A 70 10.62 -4.35 -7.62
CA ALA A 70 11.19 -4.28 -8.96
C ALA A 70 11.21 -2.86 -9.58
N GLU A 71 10.40 -1.92 -9.09
CA GLU A 71 10.18 -0.59 -9.68
C GLU A 71 11.42 0.32 -9.69
N ALA A 72 12.43 0.04 -8.86
CA ALA A 72 13.65 0.86 -8.76
C ALA A 72 14.84 0.06 -8.24
N THR A 73 16.06 0.56 -8.53
CA THR A 73 17.31 0.04 -7.94
C THR A 73 17.27 -0.02 -6.41
N ALA A 74 16.52 0.87 -5.77
CA ALA A 74 16.30 0.89 -4.32
C ALA A 74 14.91 0.36 -3.91
N GLY A 75 14.28 -0.50 -4.72
CA GLY A 75 12.90 -0.95 -4.55
C GLY A 75 12.65 -1.65 -3.22
N MET A 76 13.54 -2.54 -2.77
CA MET A 76 13.44 -3.16 -1.43
C MET A 76 13.45 -2.13 -0.28
N ARG A 77 14.18 -1.03 -0.44
CA ARG A 77 14.18 0.06 0.55
C ARG A 77 12.86 0.83 0.53
N LEU A 78 12.31 1.08 -0.65
CA LEU A 78 10.99 1.73 -0.79
C LEU A 78 9.88 0.85 -0.19
N LEU A 79 9.93 -0.45 -0.45
CA LEU A 79 9.02 -1.42 0.13
C LEU A 79 9.10 -1.44 1.67
N TYR A 80 10.30 -1.45 2.24
CA TYR A 80 10.48 -1.33 3.68
C TYR A 80 9.86 -0.04 4.25
N VAL A 81 10.03 1.10 3.57
CA VAL A 81 9.41 2.36 3.97
C VAL A 81 7.89 2.25 3.96
N ALA A 82 7.30 1.65 2.93
CA ALA A 82 5.85 1.42 2.84
C ALA A 82 5.31 0.54 3.96
N LEU A 83 5.95 -0.60 4.21
CA LEU A 83 5.56 -1.55 5.26
C LEU A 83 5.63 -0.93 6.66
N SER A 84 6.49 0.07 6.85
CA SER A 84 6.69 0.75 8.14
C SER A 84 5.87 2.03 8.33
N ARG A 85 4.96 2.38 7.40
CA ARG A 85 4.13 3.59 7.53
C ARG A 85 2.91 3.42 8.41
N ALA A 86 2.39 2.19 8.51
CA ALA A 86 1.21 1.91 9.30
C ALA A 86 1.52 1.99 10.79
N THR A 87 0.76 2.79 11.52
CA THR A 87 0.88 2.90 12.98
C THR A 87 0.05 1.86 13.73
N ARG A 88 -1.01 1.33 13.10
CA ARG A 88 -1.94 0.38 13.75
C ARG A 88 -2.16 -0.91 12.98
N ARG A 89 -2.31 -0.86 11.65
CA ARG A 89 -2.66 -2.04 10.84
C ARG A 89 -1.91 -2.07 9.52
N LEU A 90 -1.25 -3.18 9.24
CA LEU A 90 -0.62 -3.45 7.95
C LEU A 90 -1.32 -4.62 7.28
N THR A 91 -1.63 -4.47 5.99
CA THR A 91 -2.13 -5.54 5.13
C THR A 91 -1.24 -5.62 3.90
N VAL A 92 -0.87 -6.82 3.49
CA VAL A 92 -0.14 -7.09 2.26
C VAL A 92 -1.07 -7.85 1.32
N ILE A 93 -1.24 -7.34 0.10
CA ILE A 93 -2.09 -7.93 -0.94
C ILE A 93 -1.16 -8.33 -2.08
N THR A 94 -1.20 -9.60 -2.46
CA THR A 94 -0.26 -10.15 -3.43
C THR A 94 -0.99 -11.14 -4.34
N GLY A 95 -0.82 -10.98 -5.64
CA GLY A 95 -1.17 -11.93 -6.68
C GLY A 95 0.08 -12.58 -7.27
N GLU A 96 1.21 -11.85 -7.27
CA GLU A 96 2.54 -12.39 -7.53
C GLU A 96 3.18 -12.95 -6.24
N PRO A 97 4.21 -13.82 -6.34
CA PRO A 97 4.97 -14.26 -5.17
C PRO A 97 5.58 -13.08 -4.40
N LEU A 98 5.64 -13.19 -3.08
CA LEU A 98 6.29 -12.17 -2.25
C LEU A 98 7.79 -12.07 -2.56
N PRO A 99 8.41 -10.89 -2.43
CA PRO A 99 9.87 -10.78 -2.51
C PRO A 99 10.51 -11.65 -1.43
N GLY A 100 11.56 -12.41 -1.74
CA GLY A 100 12.06 -13.51 -0.90
C GLY A 100 12.10 -13.26 0.62
N LYS A 101 12.59 -12.09 1.08
CA LYS A 101 12.60 -11.77 2.52
C LYS A 101 11.21 -11.67 3.18
N LEU A 102 10.20 -11.22 2.43
CA LEU A 102 8.80 -11.18 2.88
C LEU A 102 8.15 -12.56 2.82
N GLU A 103 8.53 -13.39 1.85
CA GLU A 103 8.06 -14.77 1.77
C GLU A 103 8.52 -15.57 3.00
N GLU A 104 9.80 -15.44 3.37
CA GLU A 104 10.37 -16.02 4.59
C GLU A 104 9.63 -15.53 5.85
N ALA A 105 9.37 -14.22 5.95
CA ALA A 105 8.68 -13.64 7.10
C ALA A 105 7.20 -14.08 7.19
N ALA A 106 6.51 -14.20 6.06
CA ALA A 106 5.12 -14.67 6.01
C ALA A 106 5.01 -16.13 6.46
N ALA A 107 5.92 -17.00 5.99
CA ALA A 107 5.98 -18.39 6.41
C ALA A 107 6.22 -18.52 7.93
N ALA A 108 7.06 -17.66 8.51
CA ALA A 108 7.34 -17.65 9.95
C ALA A 108 6.14 -17.21 10.83
N ILE A 109 5.22 -16.39 10.30
CA ILE A 109 4.02 -15.94 11.02
C ILE A 109 2.89 -17.00 10.97
N GLN A 110 2.92 -17.88 9.96
CA GLN A 110 1.92 -18.93 9.76
C GLN A 110 2.27 -20.27 10.43
N ALA A 111 3.48 -20.39 10.99
CA ALA A 111 3.97 -21.57 11.72
C ALA A 111 3.63 -21.50 13.21
#